data_AF-A0A537NBW5-F1
#
_entry.id   AF-A0A537NBW5-F1
#
_cell.length_a   1.000
_cell.length_b   1.000
_cell.length_c   1.000
_cell.angle_alpha   90.00
_cell.angle_beta   90.00
_cell.angle_gamma   90.00
#
_symmetry.space_group_name_H-M   'P 1'
#
loop_
_entity.id
_entity.type
_entity.pdbx_description
1 polymer ?
#
loop_
_entity_poly.entity_id
_entity_poly.type
_entity_poly.pdbx_seq_one_letter_code
_entity_poly.pdbx_strand_id
1 'polypeptide(L)'
;MPQRWAPESWRSRPAKQLPEYPDPAALARVERQLATFPPLVFAGEARSLKRALGRVAAGNAFLLQGGDCAESFAEHGADNIRDFFRVFLQMAVVLTYAAASPVVKVGRIAGEFAKPRSSPTEKRDGKELPSYRGDIINDIEFTAEARTPDPHRQLEAYRQCAATLNLLRAFAQGGYANLGSVHQWMLGSIKDSPQSRRYLELANRISEALGFMRACGLDLESHPELKTTDFYTSHEGLLLPYEQALTRVDSTSGDWYCTSGHL
;
A
#
# COMPACT_ATOMS: atom_id res chain seq x y z
N MET A 1 -5.13 -37.16 4.71
CA MET A 1 -4.65 -36.37 3.57
C MET A 1 -4.52 -34.93 4.02
N PRO A 2 -3.46 -34.19 3.66
CA PRO A 2 -3.44 -32.75 3.93
C PRO A 2 -4.67 -32.10 3.29
N GLN A 3 -5.36 -31.26 4.06
CA GLN A 3 -6.54 -30.55 3.58
C GLN A 3 -6.13 -29.69 2.38
N ARG A 4 -6.82 -29.84 1.24
CA ARG A 4 -6.54 -29.04 0.04
C ARG A 4 -6.81 -27.57 0.39
N TRP A 5 -5.82 -26.70 0.16
CA TRP A 5 -5.96 -25.28 0.46
C TRP A 5 -7.11 -24.67 -0.36
N ALA A 6 -7.91 -23.85 0.31
CA ALA A 6 -8.97 -23.02 -0.25
C ALA A 6 -8.99 -21.68 0.52
N PRO A 7 -9.51 -20.59 -0.07
CA PRO A 7 -9.54 -19.28 0.60
C PRO A 7 -10.13 -19.30 2.01
N GLU A 8 -11.11 -20.15 2.28
CA GLU A 8 -11.79 -20.29 3.57
C GLU A 8 -11.10 -21.23 4.57
N SER A 9 -10.00 -21.90 4.18
CA SER A 9 -9.31 -22.89 5.03
C SER A 9 -8.74 -22.31 6.32
N TRP A 10 -8.56 -20.99 6.41
CA TRP A 10 -8.14 -20.31 7.64
C TRP A 10 -9.19 -20.40 8.76
N ARG A 11 -10.48 -20.54 8.42
CA ARG A 11 -11.58 -20.54 9.40
C ARG A 11 -11.54 -21.73 10.35
N SER A 12 -10.90 -22.82 9.94
CA SER A 12 -10.68 -24.00 10.78
C SER A 12 -9.35 -23.94 11.56
N ARG A 13 -8.66 -22.79 11.57
CA ARG A 13 -7.40 -22.57 12.29
C ARG A 13 -7.59 -21.49 13.36
N PRO A 14 -6.80 -21.52 14.45
CA PRO A 14 -6.80 -20.43 15.42
C PRO A 14 -6.40 -19.11 14.75
N ALA A 15 -7.28 -18.11 14.80
CA ALA A 15 -7.03 -16.75 14.34
C ALA A 15 -7.12 -15.79 15.53
N LYS A 16 -6.16 -14.86 15.63
CA LYS A 16 -6.13 -13.83 16.67
C LYS A 16 -6.48 -12.47 16.05
N GLN A 17 -6.83 -11.49 16.89
CA GLN A 17 -7.06 -10.10 16.51
C GLN A 17 -8.28 -9.82 15.60
N LEU A 18 -9.01 -10.86 15.17
CA LEU A 18 -10.26 -10.68 14.45
C LEU A 18 -11.32 -10.01 15.34
N PRO A 19 -12.12 -9.09 14.80
CA PRO A 19 -13.24 -8.51 15.54
C PRO A 19 -14.39 -9.51 15.71
N GLU A 20 -15.15 -9.34 16.79
CA GLU A 20 -16.43 -10.03 17.00
C GLU A 20 -17.54 -9.14 16.45
N TYR A 21 -18.06 -9.48 15.27
CA TYR A 21 -19.19 -8.77 14.66
C TYR A 21 -20.51 -9.20 15.32
N PRO A 22 -21.40 -8.27 15.72
CA PRO A 22 -22.67 -8.61 16.37
C PRO A 22 -23.63 -9.45 15.51
N ASP A 23 -23.63 -9.23 14.19
CA ASP A 23 -24.42 -10.02 13.23
C ASP A 23 -23.48 -10.77 12.26
N PRO A 24 -23.20 -12.07 12.51
CA PRO A 24 -22.42 -12.89 11.60
C PRO A 24 -23.05 -13.04 10.21
N ALA A 25 -24.38 -12.95 10.10
CA ALA A 25 -25.05 -13.01 8.81
C ALA A 25 -24.85 -11.71 8.01
N ALA A 26 -24.72 -10.55 8.67
CA ALA A 26 -24.32 -9.30 8.02
C ALA A 26 -22.91 -9.39 7.45
N LEU A 27 -21.95 -9.90 8.23
CA LEU A 27 -20.60 -10.15 7.75
C LEU A 27 -20.62 -11.07 6.52
N ALA A 28 -21.33 -12.19 6.57
CA ALA A 28 -21.42 -13.11 5.44
C ALA A 28 -22.06 -12.47 4.19
N ARG A 29 -23.02 -11.54 4.35
CA ARG A 29 -23.59 -10.77 3.23
C ARG A 29 -22.54 -9.85 2.60
N VAL A 30 -21.77 -9.14 3.42
CA VAL A 30 -20.69 -8.26 2.96
C VAL A 30 -19.58 -9.04 2.26
N GLU A 31 -19.13 -10.17 2.83
CA GLU A 31 -18.13 -11.04 2.20
C GLU A 31 -18.57 -11.50 0.81
N ARG A 32 -19.83 -11.95 0.68
CA ARG A 32 -20.39 -12.34 -0.64
C ARG A 32 -20.43 -11.18 -1.61
N GLN A 33 -20.77 -9.98 -1.14
CA GLN A 33 -20.80 -8.79 -1.99
C GLN A 33 -19.38 -8.42 -2.47
N LEU A 34 -18.40 -8.35 -1.57
CA LEU A 34 -17.00 -8.09 -1.92
C LEU A 34 -16.44 -9.10 -2.91
N ALA A 35 -16.81 -10.38 -2.77
CA ALA A 35 -16.39 -11.41 -3.71
C ALA A 35 -16.82 -11.14 -5.16
N THR A 36 -17.95 -10.44 -5.36
CA THR A 36 -18.43 -10.03 -6.70
C THR A 36 -17.75 -8.80 -7.27
N PHE A 37 -17.04 -8.01 -6.46
CA PHE A 37 -16.36 -6.80 -6.92
C PHE A 37 -15.11 -7.13 -7.75
N PRO A 38 -14.67 -6.21 -8.63
CA PRO A 38 -13.40 -6.35 -9.32
C PRO A 38 -12.22 -6.51 -8.34
N PRO A 39 -11.16 -7.25 -8.69
CA PRO A 39 -9.94 -7.27 -7.90
C PRO A 39 -9.29 -5.88 -7.86
N LEU A 40 -8.60 -5.55 -6.76
CA LEU A 40 -7.83 -4.29 -6.67
C LEU A 40 -6.55 -4.38 -7.51
N VAL A 41 -5.90 -5.55 -7.49
CA VAL A 41 -4.67 -5.80 -8.26
C VAL A 41 -4.82 -7.03 -9.16
N PHE A 42 -4.11 -7.05 -10.29
CA PHE A 42 -4.09 -8.20 -11.17
C PHE A 42 -3.02 -9.21 -10.72
N ALA A 43 -3.30 -10.52 -10.85
CA ALA A 43 -2.37 -11.58 -10.43
C ALA A 43 -1.01 -11.50 -11.14
N GLY A 44 -0.99 -11.05 -12.41
CA GLY A 44 0.25 -10.80 -13.16
C GLY A 44 1.14 -9.73 -12.51
N GLU A 45 0.56 -8.73 -11.85
CA GLU A 45 1.29 -7.68 -11.14
C GLU A 45 1.93 -8.24 -9.86
N ALA A 46 1.20 -9.06 -9.10
CA ALA A 46 1.76 -9.78 -7.95
C ALA A 46 2.92 -10.72 -8.36
N ARG A 47 2.80 -11.40 -9.52
CA ARG A 47 3.94 -12.16 -10.09
C ARG A 47 5.11 -11.27 -10.48
N SER A 48 4.84 -10.08 -11.01
CA SER A 48 5.90 -9.09 -11.31
C SER A 48 6.64 -8.68 -10.05
N LEU A 49 5.89 -8.34 -8.99
CA LEU A 49 6.48 -8.04 -7.68
C LEU A 49 7.28 -9.22 -7.14
N LYS A 50 6.75 -10.45 -7.20
CA LYS A 50 7.48 -11.66 -6.76
C LYS A 50 8.83 -11.82 -7.49
N ARG A 51 8.88 -11.56 -8.80
CA ARG A 51 10.15 -11.57 -9.55
C ARG A 51 11.09 -10.45 -9.10
N ALA A 52 10.56 -9.25 -8.87
CA ALA A 52 11.33 -8.11 -8.39
C ALA A 52 11.92 -8.37 -6.98
N LEU A 53 11.13 -8.93 -6.06
CA LEU A 53 11.58 -9.36 -4.74
C LEU A 53 12.60 -10.51 -4.83
N GLY A 54 12.48 -11.39 -5.83
CA GLY A 54 13.51 -12.39 -6.13
C GLY A 54 14.87 -11.77 -6.43
N ARG A 55 14.91 -10.63 -7.14
CA ARG A 55 16.16 -9.87 -7.36
C ARG A 55 16.68 -9.26 -6.06
N VAL A 56 15.81 -8.75 -5.20
CA VAL A 56 16.18 -8.23 -3.88
C VAL A 56 16.82 -9.34 -3.03
N ALA A 57 16.18 -10.51 -2.96
CA ALA A 57 16.70 -11.66 -2.23
C ALA A 57 18.05 -12.15 -2.77
N ALA A 58 18.31 -11.99 -4.06
CA ALA A 58 19.59 -12.30 -4.70
C ALA A 58 20.66 -11.20 -4.55
N GLY A 59 20.36 -10.09 -3.86
CA GLY A 59 21.29 -8.96 -3.69
C GLY A 59 21.42 -8.03 -4.90
N ASN A 60 20.55 -8.17 -5.90
CA ASN A 60 20.59 -7.41 -7.16
C ASN A 60 19.63 -6.21 -7.18
N ALA A 61 18.94 -5.93 -6.09
CA ALA A 61 18.01 -4.81 -5.92
C ALA A 61 17.80 -4.51 -4.43
N PHE A 62 17.23 -3.35 -4.12
CA PHE A 62 16.84 -2.93 -2.78
C PHE A 62 15.31 -2.82 -2.66
N LEU A 63 14.72 -3.23 -1.54
CA LEU A 63 13.29 -3.02 -1.26
C LEU A 63 13.10 -1.74 -0.45
N LEU A 64 12.32 -0.80 -0.99
CA LEU A 64 11.77 0.31 -0.24
C LEU A 64 10.28 0.02 0.02
N GLN A 65 9.94 -0.19 1.29
CA GLN A 65 8.56 -0.32 1.75
C GLN A 65 8.24 0.73 2.80
N GLY A 66 7.13 1.45 2.65
CA GLY A 66 6.77 2.54 3.55
C GLY A 66 5.41 3.16 3.25
N GLY A 67 4.88 3.93 4.18
CA GLY A 67 3.56 4.56 4.09
C GLY A 67 2.95 4.74 5.46
N ASP A 68 1.65 4.98 5.48
CA ASP A 68 0.95 5.33 6.70
C ASP A 68 0.99 4.19 7.72
N CYS A 69 0.94 4.58 8.99
CA CYS A 69 0.76 3.59 10.04
C CYS A 69 -0.60 2.91 9.85
N ALA A 70 -1.68 3.69 9.81
CA ALA A 70 -3.03 3.26 9.45
C ALA A 70 -3.63 4.30 8.50
N GLU A 71 -4.23 3.87 7.40
CA GLU A 71 -5.07 4.76 6.59
C GLU A 71 -6.39 5.03 7.34
N SER A 72 -6.92 6.25 7.18
CA SER A 72 -8.24 6.63 7.70
C SER A 72 -9.19 7.02 6.58
N PHE A 73 -10.48 6.75 6.77
CA PHE A 73 -11.56 7.20 5.88
C PHE A 73 -11.69 8.73 5.87
N ALA A 74 -11.39 9.40 6.99
CA ALA A 74 -11.45 10.84 7.10
C ALA A 74 -10.31 11.55 6.35
N GLU A 75 -9.15 10.90 6.22
CA GLU A 75 -7.95 11.48 5.60
C GLU A 75 -7.80 11.09 4.11
N HIS A 76 -8.91 10.76 3.45
CA HIS A 76 -8.95 10.39 2.04
C HIS A 76 -8.96 11.61 1.10
N GLY A 77 -7.79 12.19 0.88
CA GLY A 77 -7.58 13.32 -0.04
C GLY A 77 -6.60 13.01 -1.16
N ALA A 78 -6.86 13.51 -2.37
CA ALA A 78 -5.94 13.37 -3.51
C ALA A 78 -4.57 14.01 -3.22
N ASP A 79 -4.55 15.11 -2.46
CA ASP A 79 -3.32 15.78 -2.03
C ASP A 79 -2.48 14.89 -1.11
N ASN A 80 -3.10 14.19 -0.15
CA ASN A 80 -2.40 13.26 0.74
C ASN A 80 -1.76 12.11 -0.06
N ILE A 81 -2.51 11.50 -0.98
CA ILE A 81 -2.00 10.42 -1.84
C ILE A 81 -0.84 10.91 -2.72
N ARG A 82 -0.98 12.10 -3.31
CA ARG A 82 0.06 12.73 -4.12
C ARG A 82 1.32 12.99 -3.30
N ASP A 83 1.17 13.57 -2.12
CA ASP A 83 2.30 14.00 -1.30
C ASP A 83 3.03 12.79 -0.69
N PHE A 84 2.29 11.75 -0.29
CA PHE A 84 2.87 10.43 0.02
C PHE A 84 3.69 9.90 -1.16
N PHE A 85 3.08 9.81 -2.35
CA PHE A 85 3.75 9.27 -3.54
C PHE A 85 5.00 10.07 -3.91
N ARG A 86 4.94 11.41 -3.81
CA ARG A 86 6.06 12.32 -4.01
C ARG A 86 7.23 12.00 -3.07
N VAL A 87 6.99 11.93 -1.77
CA VAL A 87 8.02 11.62 -0.77
C VAL A 87 8.61 10.24 -1.03
N PHE A 88 7.76 9.27 -1.37
CA PHE A 88 8.18 7.91 -1.68
C PHE A 88 9.14 7.86 -2.88
N LEU A 89 8.84 8.59 -3.95
CA LEU A 89 9.71 8.67 -5.13
C LEU A 89 11.02 9.40 -4.84
N GLN A 90 11.02 10.45 -4.01
CA GLN A 90 12.25 11.11 -3.58
C GLN A 90 13.18 10.13 -2.86
N MET A 91 12.64 9.35 -1.91
CA MET A 91 13.41 8.31 -1.22
C MET A 91 13.94 7.25 -2.19
N ALA A 92 13.10 6.79 -3.14
CA ALA A 92 13.48 5.78 -4.12
C ALA A 92 14.64 6.25 -5.03
N VAL A 93 14.61 7.49 -5.50
CA VAL A 93 15.69 8.06 -6.36
C VAL A 93 16.99 8.20 -5.57
N VAL A 94 16.91 8.71 -4.33
CA VAL A 94 18.07 8.81 -3.43
C VAL A 94 18.71 7.44 -3.19
N LEU A 95 17.91 6.42 -2.88
CA LEU A 95 18.40 5.06 -2.66
C LEU A 95 18.97 4.44 -3.93
N THR A 96 18.32 4.64 -5.07
CA THR A 96 18.79 4.13 -6.37
C THR A 96 20.18 4.68 -6.69
N TYR A 97 20.38 5.98 -6.50
CA TYR A 97 21.66 6.63 -6.74
C TYR A 97 22.72 6.19 -5.73
N ALA A 98 22.42 6.25 -4.43
CA ALA A 98 23.40 5.98 -3.38
C ALA A 98 23.81 4.50 -3.30
N ALA A 99 22.90 3.57 -3.59
CA ALA A 99 23.18 2.15 -3.61
C ALA A 99 23.67 1.64 -4.97
N ALA A 100 23.61 2.47 -6.02
CA ALA A 100 23.84 2.07 -7.41
C ALA A 100 23.07 0.79 -7.79
N SER A 101 21.83 0.66 -7.29
CA SER A 101 21.04 -0.56 -7.37
C SER A 101 19.56 -0.25 -7.59
N PRO A 102 18.83 -1.07 -8.39
CA PRO A 102 17.39 -0.88 -8.59
C PRO A 102 16.61 -0.92 -7.28
N VAL A 103 15.66 0.00 -7.10
CA VAL A 103 14.77 0.02 -5.92
C VAL A 103 13.37 -0.50 -6.30
N VAL A 104 12.91 -1.55 -5.62
CA VAL A 104 11.53 -2.04 -5.68
C VAL A 104 10.68 -1.21 -4.71
N LYS A 105 9.62 -0.59 -5.21
CA LYS A 105 8.81 0.40 -4.48
C LYS A 105 7.49 -0.22 -4.04
N VAL A 106 7.27 -0.37 -2.74
CA VAL A 106 6.04 -0.96 -2.18
C VAL A 106 5.43 -0.01 -1.14
N GLY A 107 4.29 0.59 -1.45
CA GLY A 107 3.57 1.45 -0.52
C GLY A 107 2.75 0.67 0.51
N ARG A 108 2.74 1.13 1.77
CA ARG A 108 1.69 0.80 2.74
C ARG A 108 0.53 1.77 2.52
N ILE A 109 -0.29 1.48 1.51
CA ILE A 109 -1.36 2.36 1.01
C ILE A 109 -2.37 1.54 0.20
N ALA A 110 -3.61 2.02 0.12
CA ALA A 110 -4.74 1.36 -0.52
C ALA A 110 -5.06 -0.01 0.09
N GLY A 111 -5.02 -0.12 1.43
CA GLY A 111 -5.38 -1.34 2.15
C GLY A 111 -5.05 -1.34 3.64
N GLU A 112 -4.31 -0.37 4.16
CA GLU A 112 -3.74 -0.35 5.51
C GLU A 112 -4.76 0.15 6.57
N PHE A 113 -5.97 -0.42 6.57
CA PHE A 113 -7.08 0.03 7.40
C PHE A 113 -7.31 -0.81 8.66
N ALA A 114 -6.65 -1.96 8.82
CA ALA A 114 -6.81 -2.83 9.98
C ALA A 114 -5.61 -2.73 10.92
N LYS A 115 -5.85 -2.80 12.24
CA LYS A 115 -4.80 -2.71 13.26
C LYS A 115 -4.94 -3.77 14.35
N PRO A 116 -3.85 -4.51 14.66
CA PRO A 116 -3.84 -5.36 15.84
C PRO A 116 -3.76 -4.49 17.09
N ARG A 117 -4.35 -4.95 18.20
CA ARG A 117 -4.32 -4.24 19.49
C ARG A 117 -3.83 -5.16 20.59
N SER A 118 -2.97 -4.62 21.46
CA SER A 118 -2.46 -5.33 22.63
C SER A 118 -3.56 -5.64 23.66
N SER A 119 -4.60 -4.80 23.72
CA SER A 119 -5.77 -4.98 24.58
C SER A 119 -7.05 -5.01 23.75
N PRO A 120 -8.00 -5.93 24.03
CA PRO A 120 -9.29 -5.95 23.34
C PRO A 120 -10.16 -4.73 23.68
N THR A 121 -9.96 -4.13 24.85
CA THR A 121 -10.71 -2.97 25.35
C THR A 121 -9.81 -1.78 25.63
N GLU A 122 -10.40 -0.58 25.59
CA GLU A 122 -9.81 0.69 25.93
C GLU A 122 -10.63 1.35 27.05
N LYS A 123 -9.94 1.89 28.05
CA LYS A 123 -10.55 2.57 29.21
C LYS A 123 -10.27 4.07 29.14
N ARG A 124 -11.33 4.89 29.18
CA ARG A 124 -11.23 6.36 29.33
C ARG A 124 -12.37 6.84 30.24
N ASP A 125 -12.05 7.73 31.17
CA ASP A 125 -13.02 8.38 32.06
C ASP A 125 -14.00 7.41 32.76
N GLY A 126 -13.49 6.27 33.22
CA GLY A 126 -14.28 5.24 33.90
C GLY A 126 -15.16 4.37 33.00
N LYS A 127 -15.19 4.59 31.68
CA LYS A 127 -15.86 3.74 30.70
C LYS A 127 -14.87 2.79 30.04
N GLU A 128 -15.31 1.57 29.77
CA GLU A 128 -14.57 0.53 29.06
C GLU A 128 -15.30 0.17 27.77
N LEU A 129 -14.66 0.36 26.62
CA LEU A 129 -15.21 0.08 25.29
C LEU A 129 -14.26 -0.79 24.48
N PRO A 130 -14.72 -1.46 23.40
CA PRO A 130 -13.82 -2.12 22.46
C PRO A 130 -12.75 -1.16 21.95
N SER A 131 -11.52 -1.65 21.81
CA SER A 131 -10.44 -0.88 21.20
C SER A 131 -10.78 -0.57 19.73
N TYR A 132 -10.41 0.64 19.29
CA TYR A 132 -10.36 0.96 17.86
C TYR A 132 -9.40 0.00 17.12
N ARG A 133 -9.85 -0.67 16.08
CA ARG A 133 -9.05 -1.67 15.33
C ARG A 133 -8.80 -1.25 13.89
N GLY A 134 -8.95 0.03 13.60
CA GLY A 134 -8.82 0.56 12.25
C GLY A 134 -10.18 0.72 11.56
N ASP A 135 -10.28 1.69 10.66
CA ASP A 135 -11.54 2.17 10.08
C ASP A 135 -12.32 1.09 9.32
N ILE A 136 -11.67 0.03 8.85
CA ILE A 136 -12.32 -1.14 8.20
C ILE A 136 -13.12 -2.00 9.20
N ILE A 137 -12.91 -1.83 10.50
CA ILE A 137 -13.56 -2.61 11.56
C ILE A 137 -14.55 -1.75 12.35
N ASN A 138 -14.08 -0.65 12.93
CA ASN A 138 -14.87 0.25 13.78
C ASN A 138 -14.29 1.67 13.74
N ASP A 139 -14.96 2.62 14.38
CA ASP A 139 -14.55 4.02 14.39
C ASP A 139 -13.55 4.35 15.51
N ILE A 140 -12.80 5.44 15.33
CA ILE A 140 -11.88 5.97 16.32
C ILE A 140 -12.62 6.64 17.50
N GLU A 141 -13.82 7.18 17.26
CA GLU A 141 -14.63 7.85 18.28
C GLU A 141 -14.88 6.95 19.50
N PHE A 142 -14.80 7.50 20.72
CA PHE A 142 -14.92 6.73 21.96
C PHE A 142 -16.37 6.65 22.46
N THR A 143 -17.25 6.08 21.63
CA THR A 143 -18.66 5.80 21.96
C THR A 143 -18.98 4.31 21.73
N ALA A 144 -20.04 3.80 22.38
CA ALA A 144 -20.36 2.38 22.27
C ALA A 144 -20.76 1.99 20.84
N GLU A 145 -21.50 2.87 20.18
CA GLU A 145 -21.97 2.74 18.81
C GLU A 145 -20.77 2.73 17.85
N ALA A 146 -19.88 3.72 17.97
CA ALA A 146 -18.75 3.87 17.05
C ALA A 146 -17.70 2.76 17.21
N ARG A 147 -17.55 2.21 18.43
CA ARG A 147 -16.63 1.09 18.71
C ARG A 147 -17.19 -0.28 18.37
N THR A 148 -18.48 -0.40 18.09
CA THR A 148 -19.10 -1.67 17.67
C THR A 148 -18.60 -2.03 16.26
N PRO A 149 -18.03 -3.24 16.04
CA PRO A 149 -17.59 -3.64 14.72
C PRO A 149 -18.73 -3.66 13.71
N ASP A 150 -18.53 -2.99 12.58
CA ASP A 150 -19.49 -2.90 11.48
C ASP A 150 -18.91 -3.54 10.21
N PRO A 151 -19.49 -4.65 9.69
CA PRO A 151 -18.95 -5.28 8.50
C PRO A 151 -19.08 -4.39 7.26
N HIS A 152 -20.01 -3.44 7.21
CA HIS A 152 -20.18 -2.56 6.04
C HIS A 152 -18.96 -1.66 5.77
N ARG A 153 -18.16 -1.37 6.81
CA ARG A 153 -16.87 -0.66 6.67
C ARG A 153 -15.88 -1.37 5.76
N GLN A 154 -16.01 -2.67 5.55
CA GLN A 154 -15.21 -3.41 4.55
C GLN A 154 -15.54 -3.00 3.10
N LEU A 155 -16.79 -2.64 2.81
CA LEU A 155 -17.19 -2.13 1.49
C LEU A 155 -16.65 -0.72 1.26
N GLU A 156 -16.63 0.11 2.30
CA GLU A 156 -16.07 1.46 2.26
C GLU A 156 -14.55 1.41 2.06
N ALA A 157 -13.85 0.58 2.83
CA ALA A 157 -12.43 0.33 2.66
C ALA A 157 -12.12 -0.10 1.22
N TYR A 158 -12.86 -1.05 0.65
CA TYR A 158 -12.66 -1.46 -0.75
C TYR A 158 -12.76 -0.27 -1.74
N ARG A 159 -13.80 0.57 -1.60
CA ARG A 159 -14.00 1.72 -2.50
C ARG A 159 -12.86 2.73 -2.37
N GLN A 160 -12.42 3.00 -1.15
CA GLN A 160 -11.29 3.87 -0.89
C GLN A 160 -9.99 3.29 -1.46
N CYS A 161 -9.73 1.99 -1.27
CA CYS A 161 -8.60 1.30 -1.88
C CYS A 161 -8.61 1.43 -3.40
N ALA A 162 -9.76 1.20 -4.04
CA ALA A 162 -9.90 1.29 -5.48
C ALA A 162 -9.64 2.71 -5.99
N ALA A 163 -10.17 3.74 -5.33
CA ALA A 163 -9.94 5.14 -5.68
C ALA A 163 -8.47 5.55 -5.50
N THR A 164 -7.86 5.19 -4.37
CA THR A 164 -6.45 5.46 -4.07
C THR A 164 -5.54 4.78 -5.10
N LEU A 165 -5.78 3.50 -5.37
CA LEU A 165 -4.97 2.74 -6.31
C LEU A 165 -5.09 3.26 -7.74
N ASN A 166 -6.30 3.66 -8.17
CA ASN A 166 -6.50 4.29 -9.47
C ASN A 166 -5.66 5.57 -9.61
N LEU A 167 -5.65 6.43 -8.58
CA LEU A 167 -4.87 7.65 -8.58
C LEU A 167 -3.35 7.37 -8.55
N LEU A 168 -2.90 6.41 -7.74
CA LEU A 168 -1.49 5.98 -7.71
C LEU A 168 -1.04 5.45 -9.07
N ARG A 169 -1.87 4.66 -9.76
CA ARG A 169 -1.59 4.18 -11.12
C ARG A 169 -1.47 5.34 -12.10
N ALA A 170 -2.36 6.33 -12.01
CA ALA A 170 -2.29 7.53 -12.83
C ALA A 170 -0.99 8.33 -12.58
N PHE A 171 -0.54 8.45 -11.32
CA PHE A 171 0.75 9.11 -11.04
C PHE A 171 1.97 8.29 -11.51
N ALA A 172 1.93 6.98 -11.32
CA ALA A 172 3.02 6.07 -11.69
C ALA A 172 3.24 5.98 -13.21
N GLN A 173 2.17 6.09 -14.00
CA GLN A 173 2.19 5.91 -15.46
C GLN A 173 1.97 7.21 -16.25
N GLY A 174 1.29 8.20 -15.68
CA GLY A 174 0.88 9.46 -16.34
C GLY A 174 1.94 10.57 -16.32
N GLY A 175 3.21 10.25 -16.08
CA GLY A 175 4.32 11.19 -16.13
C GLY A 175 4.61 11.96 -14.83
N TYR A 176 3.78 11.84 -13.79
CA TYR A 176 4.10 12.40 -12.47
C TYR A 176 5.38 11.76 -11.90
N ALA A 177 5.58 10.46 -12.13
CA ALA A 177 6.76 9.72 -11.71
C ALA A 177 8.05 10.01 -12.53
N ASN A 178 8.03 10.97 -13.46
CA ASN A 178 9.20 11.33 -14.26
C ASN A 178 10.35 11.82 -13.36
N LEU A 179 11.56 11.28 -13.58
CA LEU A 179 12.76 11.63 -12.83
C LEU A 179 13.07 13.13 -12.82
N GLY A 180 12.74 13.86 -13.89
CA GLY A 180 12.89 15.31 -13.97
C GLY A 180 11.99 16.06 -12.97
N SER A 181 10.75 15.60 -12.79
CA SER A 181 9.81 16.15 -11.81
C SER A 181 10.23 15.83 -10.38
N VAL A 182 10.71 14.60 -10.13
CA VAL A 182 11.22 14.20 -8.80
C VAL A 182 12.38 15.08 -8.37
N HIS A 183 13.30 15.37 -9.29
CA HIS A 183 14.41 16.30 -9.05
C HIS A 183 13.95 17.70 -8.63
N GLN A 184 12.96 18.28 -9.32
CA GLN A 184 12.44 19.60 -8.97
C GLN A 184 11.84 19.61 -7.55
N TRP A 185 11.17 18.53 -7.15
CA TRP A 185 10.62 18.44 -5.79
C TRP A 185 11.71 18.35 -4.73
N MET A 186 12.79 17.59 -4.98
CA MET A 186 13.91 17.49 -4.02
C MET A 186 14.50 18.88 -3.72
N LEU A 187 14.72 19.70 -4.74
CA LEU A 187 15.27 21.06 -4.57
C LEU A 187 14.31 22.02 -3.83
N GLY A 188 13.00 21.80 -3.92
CA GLY A 188 11.99 22.64 -3.26
C GLY A 188 11.71 22.27 -1.80
N SER A 189 12.05 21.06 -1.35
CA SER A 189 11.50 20.48 -0.12
C SER A 189 12.26 20.84 1.16
N ILE A 190 13.51 21.32 1.08
CA ILE A 190 14.33 21.51 2.28
C ILE A 190 15.04 22.86 2.27
N LYS A 191 14.50 23.83 3.02
CA LYS A 191 15.12 25.14 3.22
C LYS A 191 15.66 25.36 4.65
N ASP A 192 15.18 24.62 5.66
CA ASP A 192 15.43 24.96 7.08
C ASP A 192 15.77 23.75 7.99
N SER A 193 16.63 22.82 7.53
CA SER A 193 17.16 21.71 8.35
C SER A 193 18.69 21.75 8.48
N PRO A 194 19.28 21.34 9.62
CA PRO A 194 20.74 21.18 9.76
C PRO A 194 21.34 20.21 8.72
N GLN A 195 20.55 19.26 8.22
CA GLN A 195 20.94 18.26 7.24
C GLN A 195 20.71 18.71 5.79
N SER A 196 20.06 19.85 5.56
CA SER A 196 19.70 20.35 4.22
C SER A 196 20.90 20.43 3.29
N ARG A 197 22.06 20.84 3.80
CA ARG A 197 23.28 20.95 2.99
C ARG A 197 23.69 19.60 2.39
N ARG A 198 23.71 18.55 3.21
CA ARG A 198 24.08 17.19 2.76
C ARG A 198 23.06 16.62 1.80
N TYR A 199 21.78 16.92 2.02
CA TYR A 199 20.72 16.53 1.10
C TYR A 199 20.83 17.24 -0.25
N LEU A 200 21.08 18.56 -0.24
CA LEU A 200 21.28 19.36 -1.46
C LEU A 200 22.50 18.89 -2.25
N GLU A 201 23.60 18.56 -1.59
CA GLU A 201 24.79 17.98 -2.24
C GLU A 201 24.45 16.66 -2.96
N LEU A 202 23.64 15.80 -2.33
CA LEU A 202 23.19 14.56 -2.95
C LEU A 202 22.23 14.81 -4.12
N ALA A 203 21.27 15.72 -3.94
CA ALA A 203 20.33 16.11 -4.99
C ALA A 203 21.08 16.65 -6.22
N ASN A 204 22.06 17.53 -6.02
CA ASN A 204 22.88 18.08 -7.11
C ASN A 204 23.68 16.99 -7.86
N ARG A 205 24.24 16.01 -7.14
CA ARG A 205 24.93 14.88 -7.78
C ARG A 205 24.00 14.03 -8.63
N ILE A 206 22.76 13.81 -8.17
CA ILE A 206 21.72 13.15 -8.97
C ILE A 206 21.40 14.01 -10.21
N SER A 207 21.34 15.34 -10.09
CA SER A 207 21.13 16.25 -11.21
C SER A 207 22.23 16.14 -12.26
N GLU A 208 23.50 16.10 -11.83
CA GLU A 208 24.65 15.93 -12.70
C GLU A 208 24.59 14.59 -13.45
N ALA A 209 24.25 13.49 -12.76
CA ALA A 209 24.09 12.17 -13.38
C ALA A 209 22.96 12.16 -14.43
N LEU A 210 21.80 12.76 -14.12
CA LEU A 210 20.70 12.90 -15.08
C LEU A 210 21.07 13.82 -16.26
N GLY A 211 21.90 14.84 -16.03
CA GLY A 211 22.48 15.68 -17.08
C GLY A 211 23.41 14.90 -18.00
N PHE A 212 24.27 14.05 -17.43
CA PHE A 212 25.16 13.17 -18.16
C PHE A 212 24.40 12.14 -19.01
N MET A 213 23.36 11.51 -18.46
CA MET A 213 22.48 10.60 -19.21
C MET A 213 21.88 11.29 -20.44
N ARG A 214 21.35 12.51 -20.26
CA ARG A 214 20.81 13.32 -21.37
C ARG A 214 21.88 13.66 -22.41
N ALA A 215 23.08 14.04 -21.98
CA ALA A 215 24.20 14.32 -22.88
C ALA A 215 24.65 13.08 -23.69
N CYS A 216 24.45 11.88 -23.14
CA CYS A 216 24.67 10.60 -23.85
C CYS A 216 23.53 10.22 -24.80
N GLY A 217 22.49 11.06 -24.95
CA GLY A 217 21.35 10.80 -25.82
C GLY A 217 20.19 10.04 -25.17
N LEU A 218 20.25 9.80 -23.84
CA LEU A 218 19.10 9.28 -23.10
C LEU A 218 18.15 10.43 -22.78
N ASP A 219 17.27 10.74 -23.73
CA ASP A 219 16.24 11.75 -23.49
C ASP A 219 15.15 11.19 -22.56
N LEU A 220 15.03 11.82 -21.39
CA LEU A 220 14.05 11.50 -20.34
C LEU A 220 12.61 11.55 -20.86
N GLU A 221 12.36 12.31 -21.94
CA GLU A 221 11.05 12.41 -22.58
C GLU A 221 10.80 11.42 -23.73
N SER A 222 11.81 10.70 -24.20
CA SER A 222 11.63 9.72 -25.29
C SER A 222 11.69 8.27 -24.79
N HIS A 223 12.24 8.03 -23.60
CA HIS A 223 12.36 6.69 -23.01
C HIS A 223 11.25 6.38 -21.99
N PRO A 224 10.32 5.44 -22.28
CA PRO A 224 9.23 5.08 -21.37
C PRO A 224 9.69 4.61 -19.98
N GLU A 225 10.86 3.98 -19.91
CA GLU A 225 11.49 3.49 -18.67
C GLU A 225 11.88 4.62 -17.70
N LEU A 226 12.00 5.86 -18.20
CA LEU A 226 12.36 7.04 -17.42
C LEU A 226 11.13 7.92 -17.08
N LYS A 227 9.99 7.65 -17.72
CA LYS A 227 8.70 8.35 -17.51
C LYS A 227 7.78 7.67 -16.51
N THR A 228 7.87 6.35 -16.46
CA THR A 228 6.98 5.50 -15.69
C THR A 228 7.75 4.79 -14.59
N THR A 229 7.04 4.35 -13.57
CA THR A 229 7.65 3.57 -12.51
C THR A 229 6.70 2.50 -12.03
N ASP A 230 7.23 1.32 -11.75
CA ASP A 230 6.47 0.30 -11.05
C ASP A 230 6.28 0.72 -9.60
N PHE A 231 5.01 0.80 -9.17
CA PHE A 231 4.64 1.04 -7.78
C PHE A 231 3.65 -0.02 -7.33
N TYR A 232 4.00 -0.72 -6.26
CA TYR A 232 3.19 -1.78 -5.69
C TYR A 232 2.57 -1.33 -4.37
N THR A 233 1.50 -1.99 -3.95
CA THR A 233 0.81 -1.73 -2.68
C THR A 233 0.88 -2.94 -1.78
N SER A 234 0.86 -2.69 -0.48
CA SER A 234 0.90 -3.71 0.56
C SER A 234 0.10 -3.27 1.75
N HIS A 235 -0.40 -4.24 2.51
CA HIS A 235 -0.99 -4.01 3.83
C HIS A 235 -0.85 -5.27 4.69
N GLU A 236 -1.10 -5.13 5.99
CA GLU A 236 -1.16 -6.29 6.87
C GLU A 236 -2.40 -7.15 6.56
N GLY A 237 -2.21 -8.41 6.14
CA GLY A 237 -3.28 -9.40 5.92
C GLY A 237 -3.97 -9.87 7.21
N LEU A 238 -4.55 -8.93 7.96
CA LEU A 238 -5.08 -9.09 9.32
C LEU A 238 -6.55 -9.50 9.32
N LEU A 239 -7.39 -8.80 8.55
CA LEU A 239 -8.84 -9.03 8.51
C LEU A 239 -9.17 -10.12 7.49
N LEU A 240 -8.95 -11.38 7.87
CA LEU A 240 -9.07 -12.54 6.97
C LEU A 240 -10.41 -12.67 6.21
N PRO A 241 -11.58 -12.28 6.75
CA PRO A 241 -12.82 -12.18 5.96
C PRO A 241 -12.69 -11.31 4.70
N TYR A 242 -12.04 -10.15 4.82
CA TYR A 242 -11.80 -9.21 3.72
C TYR A 242 -10.83 -9.81 2.69
N GLU A 243 -9.72 -10.37 3.17
CA GLU A 243 -8.70 -11.02 2.32
C GLU A 243 -9.28 -12.23 1.55
N GLN A 244 -10.08 -13.05 2.24
CA GLN A 244 -10.76 -14.19 1.63
C GLN A 244 -11.70 -13.71 0.52
N ALA A 245 -12.49 -12.67 0.75
CA ALA A 245 -13.44 -12.15 -0.23
C ALA A 245 -12.75 -11.58 -1.48
N LEU A 246 -11.53 -11.06 -1.33
CA LEU A 246 -10.71 -10.53 -2.44
C LEU A 246 -9.71 -11.55 -3.00
N THR A 247 -9.78 -12.82 -2.63
CA THR A 247 -8.92 -13.87 -3.18
C THR A 247 -9.53 -14.45 -4.46
N ARG A 248 -8.77 -14.46 -5.55
CA ARG A 248 -9.23 -14.88 -6.90
C ARG A 248 -8.34 -15.96 -7.49
N VAL A 249 -8.91 -16.79 -8.34
CA VAL A 249 -8.16 -17.68 -9.22
C VAL A 249 -7.66 -16.87 -10.41
N ASP A 250 -6.35 -16.90 -10.66
CA ASP A 250 -5.78 -16.31 -11.86
C ASP A 250 -6.19 -17.12 -13.11
N SER A 251 -6.70 -16.43 -14.12
CA SER A 251 -7.16 -17.07 -15.36
C SER A 251 -6.02 -17.68 -16.18
N THR A 252 -4.78 -17.22 -15.98
CA THR A 252 -3.62 -17.71 -16.75
C THR A 252 -2.92 -18.90 -16.10
N SER A 253 -2.73 -18.91 -14.77
CA SER A 253 -2.03 -20.00 -14.08
C SER A 253 -2.96 -21.00 -13.37
N GLY A 254 -4.20 -20.60 -13.06
CA GLY A 254 -5.12 -21.39 -12.23
C GLY A 254 -4.79 -21.36 -10.73
N ASP A 255 -3.79 -20.56 -10.32
CA ASP A 255 -3.42 -20.40 -8.90
C ASP A 255 -4.27 -19.33 -8.21
N TRP A 256 -4.29 -19.39 -6.89
CA TRP A 256 -4.96 -18.39 -6.06
C TRP A 256 -4.06 -17.21 -5.74
N TYR A 257 -4.62 -16.01 -5.82
CA TYR A 257 -3.99 -14.75 -5.42
C TYR A 257 -4.92 -13.95 -4.53
N CYS A 258 -4.41 -13.44 -3.41
CA CYS A 258 -5.11 -12.37 -2.71
C CYS A 258 -4.95 -11.10 -3.55
N THR A 259 -6.07 -10.55 -4.03
CA THR A 259 -6.07 -9.39 -4.95
C THR A 259 -6.48 -8.10 -4.26
N SER A 260 -6.37 -8.05 -2.93
CA SER A 260 -6.57 -6.85 -2.10
C SER A 260 -5.35 -5.91 -2.13
N GLY A 261 -4.15 -6.47 -2.33
CA GLY A 261 -2.87 -5.75 -2.45
C GLY A 261 -1.87 -6.61 -3.22
N HIS A 262 -0.70 -6.04 -3.56
CA HIS A 262 0.33 -6.79 -4.29
C HIS A 262 1.19 -7.67 -3.37
N LEU A 263 1.38 -7.25 -2.11
CA LEU A 263 2.17 -7.91 -1.07
C LEU A 263 1.42 -7.98 0.25
#